data_AF-A0A7G9FHJ8-F1
#
_entry.id   AF-A0A7G9FHJ8-F1
#
_cell.length_a   1.000
_cell.length_b   1.000
_cell.length_c   1.000
_cell.angle_alpha   90.00
_cell.angle_beta   90.00
_cell.angle_gamma   90.00
#
_symmetry.space_group_name_H-M   'P 1'
#
loop_
_entity.id
_entity.type
_entity.pdbx_description
1 polymer ?
#
loop_
_entity_poly.entity_id
_entity_poly.type
_entity_poly.pdbx_seq_one_letter_code
_entity_poly.pdbx_strand_id
1 'polypeptide(L)'
;MKKLLILFCISICVSTAGFTEDDTTQVVMPKTIYVGDRAELRYTFRSAVDFFADMNDSALSREIALKSLPFETDTDDYTILDASLARNGLLYTFRLFFIPWNTGSIDFPMFDISAAVYGGAAAPFIIDVQSIEVSSILQDQDEAQLRESMGPLLLPGTMYALYFAALLSVILLIVIFRLVVKRESVCDAYKTWKLLRLYAKNAKELYRSLKRLERAGKKIDDAEFCTELQQLIRRYLDFRFGYRFSAVSSPAIMDTFEKIMAGAMSEKTQSGAMSLAAVLRRTDYVRYARGSIDSKKEPAEEFAADLKADERSSLIRIVRDAVERFEGDN
;
A
#
# COMPACT_ATOMS: atom_id res chain seq x y z
N MET A 1 2.89 0.61 -12.03
CA MET A 1 3.87 1.62 -11.57
C MET A 1 3.36 2.41 -10.37
N LYS A 2 2.24 3.17 -10.44
CA LYS A 2 1.70 3.92 -9.27
C LYS A 2 1.50 3.09 -7.99
N LYS A 3 0.91 1.89 -8.09
CA LYS A 3 0.66 1.03 -6.91
C LYS A 3 1.93 0.51 -6.21
N LEU A 4 3.01 0.30 -6.98
CA LEU A 4 4.29 -0.16 -6.44
C LEU A 4 5.03 0.98 -5.73
N LEU A 5 4.90 2.20 -6.28
CA LEU A 5 5.49 3.42 -5.71
C LEU A 5 4.78 3.82 -4.41
N ILE A 6 3.47 3.62 -4.32
CA ILE A 6 2.69 3.83 -3.09
C ILE A 6 3.14 2.87 -1.97
N LEU A 7 3.32 1.58 -2.29
CA LEU A 7 3.84 0.59 -1.31
C LEU A 7 5.25 0.95 -0.84
N PHE A 8 6.10 1.48 -1.72
CA PHE A 8 7.44 1.93 -1.38
C PHE A 8 7.43 3.16 -0.45
N CYS A 9 6.57 4.15 -0.74
CA CYS A 9 6.38 5.31 0.14
C CYS A 9 5.84 4.91 1.52
N ILE A 10 4.90 3.97 1.58
CA ILE A 10 4.37 3.47 2.87
C ILE A 10 5.48 2.78 3.68
N SER A 11 6.34 1.98 3.04
CA SER A 11 7.45 1.30 3.72
C SER A 11 8.48 2.28 4.32
N ILE A 12 8.74 3.40 3.64
CA ILE A 12 9.65 4.45 4.12
C ILE A 12 9.01 5.23 5.28
N CYS A 13 7.71 5.57 5.18
CA CYS A 13 7.01 6.27 6.26
C CYS A 13 6.88 5.44 7.55
N VAL A 14 6.76 4.11 7.44
CA VAL A 14 6.70 3.22 8.62
C VAL A 14 8.05 3.11 9.34
N SER A 15 9.17 3.30 8.63
CA SER A 15 10.51 3.29 9.26
C SER A 15 10.86 4.61 9.94
N THR A 16 10.27 5.74 9.52
CA THR A 16 10.49 7.05 10.15
C THR A 16 9.57 7.30 11.36
N ALA A 17 8.44 6.61 11.46
CA ALA A 17 7.48 6.80 12.57
C ALA A 17 7.93 6.15 13.90
N GLY A 18 9.03 5.37 13.90
CA GLY A 18 9.58 4.74 15.11
C GLY A 18 10.48 5.65 15.96
N PHE A 19 10.75 6.89 15.52
CA PHE A 19 11.50 7.90 16.27
C PHE A 19 10.56 9.05 16.64
N THR A 20 9.70 8.84 17.63
CA THR A 20 9.08 9.97 18.36
C THR A 20 10.05 10.36 19.47
N GLU A 21 10.82 11.40 19.21
CA GLU A 21 11.70 12.07 20.17
C GLU A 21 10.83 12.74 21.25
N ASP A 22 11.19 12.58 22.53
CA ASP A 22 10.51 13.27 23.64
C ASP A 22 10.75 14.78 23.48
N ASP A 23 9.68 15.58 23.45
CA ASP A 23 9.68 17.02 23.07
C ASP A 23 10.28 17.94 24.19
N THR A 24 11.08 17.40 25.10
CA THR A 24 11.72 18.10 26.23
C THR A 24 13.25 17.99 26.16
N THR A 25 13.94 19.11 26.39
CA THR A 25 15.41 19.14 26.38
C THR A 25 15.94 19.89 27.61
N GLN A 26 16.87 19.26 28.32
CA GLN A 26 17.57 19.83 29.47
C GLN A 26 19.04 20.02 29.14
N VAL A 27 19.56 21.22 29.41
CA VAL A 27 20.98 21.55 29.20
C VAL A 27 21.50 22.30 30.43
N VAL A 28 22.68 21.92 30.90
CA VAL A 28 23.37 22.57 32.01
C VAL A 28 24.66 23.20 31.52
N MET A 29 24.93 24.44 31.93
CA MET A 29 26.09 25.22 31.52
C MET A 29 26.79 25.81 32.76
N PRO A 30 28.11 25.59 32.96
CA PRO A 30 28.99 24.70 32.19
C PRO A 30 28.58 23.21 32.31
N LYS A 31 29.05 22.37 31.37
CA LYS A 31 28.72 20.93 31.34
C LYS A 31 29.23 20.18 32.57
N THR A 32 30.38 20.60 33.10
CA THR A 32 30.96 20.15 34.35
C THR A 32 30.82 21.27 35.36
N ILE A 33 30.14 21.02 36.47
CA ILE A 33 29.92 22.00 37.53
C ILE A 33 30.78 21.62 38.71
N TYR A 34 31.49 22.60 39.26
CA TYR A 34 32.26 22.44 40.48
C TYR A 34 31.56 23.10 41.66
N VAL A 35 31.88 22.63 42.86
CA VAL A 35 31.40 23.24 44.11
C VAL A 35 31.80 24.71 44.17
N GLY A 36 30.83 25.58 44.42
CA GLY A 36 31.01 27.03 44.50
C GLY A 36 30.94 27.78 43.16
N ASP A 37 30.86 27.07 42.03
CA ASP A 37 30.72 27.71 40.71
C ASP A 37 29.27 28.08 40.40
N ARG A 38 29.09 29.15 39.61
CA ARG A 38 27.77 29.54 39.10
C ARG A 38 27.41 28.68 37.89
N ALA A 39 26.34 27.91 38.00
CA ALA A 39 25.77 27.13 36.91
C ALA A 39 24.43 27.69 36.42
N GLU A 40 24.12 27.43 35.15
CA GLU A 40 22.86 27.74 34.48
C GLU A 40 22.21 26.43 34.01
N LEU A 41 21.02 26.14 34.54
CA LEU A 41 20.14 25.09 34.04
C LEU A 41 19.14 25.70 33.05
N ARG A 42 19.06 25.12 31.85
CA ARG A 42 18.08 25.45 30.82
C ARG A 42 17.18 24.25 30.56
N TYR A 43 15.89 24.41 30.83
CA TYR A 43 14.87 23.41 30.56
C TYR A 43 13.93 23.93 29.48
N THR A 44 13.97 23.31 28.30
CA THR A 44 13.14 23.71 27.15
C THR A 44 12.04 22.70 26.93
N PHE A 45 10.81 23.19 26.84
CA PHE A 45 9.61 22.39 26.68
C PHE A 45 8.62 23.09 25.75
N ARG A 46 7.73 22.29 25.16
CA ARG A 46 6.62 22.80 24.35
C ARG A 46 5.34 22.83 25.17
N SER A 47 4.62 23.94 25.15
CA SER A 47 3.33 24.06 25.83
C SER A 47 2.32 24.81 24.98
N ALA A 48 1.06 24.38 25.05
CA ALA A 48 -0.07 25.10 24.46
C ALA A 48 -0.62 26.20 25.39
N VAL A 49 -0.17 26.23 26.65
CA VAL A 49 -0.53 27.27 27.62
C VAL A 49 0.35 28.49 27.38
N ASP A 50 -0.26 29.68 27.31
CA ASP A 50 0.49 30.93 27.23
C ASP A 50 0.85 31.41 28.64
N PHE A 51 2.14 31.36 28.98
CA PHE A 51 2.68 31.85 30.26
C PHE A 51 2.92 33.38 30.26
N PHE A 52 2.53 34.06 29.18
CA PHE A 52 2.72 35.51 28.99
C PHE A 52 1.41 36.26 28.73
N ALA A 53 0.24 35.62 28.93
CA ALA A 53 -1.06 36.19 28.57
C ALA A 53 -1.41 37.51 29.29
N ASP A 54 -0.82 37.76 30.46
CA ASP A 54 -0.91 38.97 31.28
C ASP A 54 0.13 40.05 30.93
N MET A 55 1.03 39.79 29.98
CA MET A 55 2.05 40.73 29.51
C MET A 55 1.77 41.19 28.07
N ASN A 56 2.41 42.29 27.65
CA ASN A 56 2.36 42.74 26.26
C ASN A 56 2.95 41.67 25.32
N ASP A 57 2.36 41.50 24.14
CA ASP A 57 2.76 40.50 23.13
C ASP A 57 4.24 40.56 22.71
N SER A 58 4.91 41.69 22.94
CA SER A 58 6.34 41.92 22.69
C SER A 58 7.28 41.40 23.79
N ALA A 59 6.76 40.97 24.94
CA ALA A 59 7.57 40.43 26.03
C ALA A 59 8.04 39.00 25.69
N LEU A 60 9.34 38.83 25.51
CA LEU A 60 9.96 37.54 25.17
C LEU A 60 10.54 36.80 26.40
N SER A 61 10.63 37.48 27.55
CA SER A 61 11.16 36.92 28.79
C SER A 61 10.48 37.52 30.02
N ARG A 62 10.31 36.70 31.06
CA ARG A 62 9.77 37.06 32.38
C ARG A 62 10.73 36.55 33.45
N GLU A 63 11.02 37.39 34.42
CA GLU A 63 11.68 36.96 35.66
C GLU A 63 10.64 36.34 36.61
N ILE A 64 10.98 35.19 37.19
CA ILE A 64 10.16 34.48 38.16
C ILE A 64 10.72 34.83 39.55
N ALA A 65 9.88 35.36 40.42
CA ALA A 65 10.31 35.68 41.77
C ALA A 65 10.72 34.40 42.51
N LEU A 66 11.90 34.38 43.14
CA LEU A 66 12.36 33.21 43.88
C LEU A 66 11.37 32.76 44.98
N LYS A 67 10.63 33.71 45.58
CA LYS A 67 9.60 33.44 46.59
C LYS A 67 8.35 32.73 46.04
N SER A 68 8.14 32.73 44.72
CA SER A 68 7.01 32.04 44.09
C SER A 68 7.35 30.61 43.65
N LEU A 69 8.61 30.18 43.81
CA LEU A 69 8.98 28.78 43.65
C LEU A 69 8.50 27.98 44.88
N PRO A 70 7.93 26.77 44.69
CA PRO A 70 7.33 26.00 45.78
C PRO A 70 8.36 25.22 46.63
N PHE A 71 9.64 25.56 46.54
CA PHE A 71 10.74 24.88 47.23
C PHE A 71 11.76 25.87 47.77
N GLU A 72 12.55 25.44 48.76
CA GLU A 72 13.56 26.27 49.40
C GLU A 72 14.67 26.62 48.41
N THR A 73 14.90 27.93 48.22
CA THR A 73 15.89 28.45 47.26
C THR A 73 17.30 28.56 47.85
N ASP A 74 17.45 28.31 49.15
CA ASP A 74 18.72 28.32 49.86
C ASP A 74 18.76 27.12 50.79
N THR A 75 19.52 26.11 50.40
CA THR A 75 19.65 24.83 51.09
C THR A 75 21.14 24.52 51.31
N ASP A 76 21.43 23.55 52.17
CA ASP A 76 22.80 23.09 52.41
C ASP A 76 23.49 22.54 51.14
N ASP A 77 22.71 22.11 50.13
CA ASP A 77 23.21 21.54 48.88
C ASP A 77 23.38 22.57 47.76
N TYR A 78 22.51 23.57 47.68
CA TYR A 78 22.55 24.60 46.64
C TYR A 78 21.84 25.90 47.05
N THR A 79 22.30 27.00 46.43
CA THR A 79 21.62 28.31 46.49
C THR A 79 21.20 28.75 45.08
N ILE A 80 19.94 29.14 44.91
CA ILE A 80 19.38 29.65 43.65
C ILE A 80 19.49 31.17 43.63
N LEU A 81 20.08 31.69 42.56
CA LEU A 81 20.34 33.11 42.38
C LEU A 81 19.24 33.82 41.61
N ASP A 82 18.75 33.19 40.55
CA ASP A 82 17.81 33.80 39.61
C ASP A 82 17.04 32.73 38.83
N ALA A 83 15.79 33.04 38.49
CA ALA A 83 14.89 32.19 37.73
C ALA A 83 14.17 33.03 36.68
N SER A 84 14.21 32.59 35.42
CA SER A 84 13.52 33.28 34.32
C SER A 84 12.88 32.31 33.35
N LEU A 85 11.85 32.77 32.66
CA LEU A 85 11.16 32.05 31.60
C LEU A 85 11.25 32.87 30.31
N ALA A 86 11.69 32.24 29.23
CA ALA A 86 11.74 32.85 27.91
C ALA A 86 10.79 32.12 26.94
N ARG A 87 10.15 32.87 26.03
CA ARG A 87 9.24 32.34 25.00
C ARG A 87 9.83 32.50 23.60
N ASN A 88 9.70 31.45 22.78
CA ASN A 88 9.96 31.48 21.35
C ASN A 88 8.82 30.73 20.62
N GLY A 89 7.71 31.43 20.37
CA GLY A 89 6.49 30.81 19.85
C GLY A 89 5.83 29.87 20.86
N LEU A 90 5.70 28.58 20.52
CA LEU A 90 5.15 27.53 21.40
C LEU A 90 6.22 26.82 22.25
N LEU A 91 7.49 27.21 22.09
CA LEU A 91 8.62 26.69 22.86
C LEU A 91 8.94 27.66 24.00
N TYR A 92 9.04 27.12 25.20
CA TYR A 92 9.38 27.85 26.42
C TYR A 92 10.69 27.32 26.97
N THR A 93 11.56 28.23 27.40
CA THR A 93 12.84 27.89 28.03
C THR A 93 12.85 28.47 29.44
N PHE A 94 12.78 27.59 30.44
CA PHE A 94 13.02 27.93 31.83
C PHE A 94 14.54 27.96 32.09
N ARG A 95 15.02 29.03 32.71
CA ARG A 95 16.43 29.24 33.07
C ARG A 95 16.55 29.42 34.57
N LEU A 96 17.44 28.66 35.18
CA LEU A 96 17.71 28.70 36.61
C LEU A 96 19.21 28.85 36.83
N PHE A 97 19.62 29.90 37.55
CA PHE A 97 20.99 30.07 38.00
C PHE A 97 21.14 29.58 39.43
N PHE A 98 22.11 28.69 39.67
CA PHE A 98 22.36 28.14 41.01
C PHE A 98 23.86 27.99 41.29
N ILE A 99 24.21 27.91 42.57
CA ILE A 99 25.55 27.60 43.09
C ILE A 99 25.43 26.33 43.94
N PRO A 100 26.12 25.23 43.60
CA PRO A 100 26.14 24.04 44.43
C PRO A 100 27.20 24.12 45.53
N TRP A 101 26.88 23.62 46.72
CA TRP A 101 27.77 23.61 47.89
C TRP A 101 28.32 22.22 48.22
N ASN A 102 27.64 21.16 47.76
CA ASN A 102 28.05 19.78 47.98
C ASN A 102 28.36 19.08 46.65
N THR A 103 29.29 18.12 46.70
CA THR A 103 29.61 17.22 45.58
C THR A 103 28.59 16.10 45.47
N GLY A 104 28.28 15.64 44.26
CA GLY A 104 27.34 14.55 44.01
C GLY A 104 26.15 14.98 43.17
N SER A 105 25.08 14.18 43.21
CA SER A 105 23.88 14.40 42.40
C SER A 105 22.93 15.36 43.12
N ILE A 106 22.69 16.54 42.53
CA ILE A 106 21.67 17.49 42.99
C ILE A 106 20.37 17.16 42.29
N ASP A 107 19.30 17.00 43.05
CA ASP A 107 17.96 16.77 42.52
C ASP A 107 17.06 17.96 42.84
N PHE A 108 16.44 18.54 41.81
CA PHE A 108 15.50 19.64 41.99
C PHE A 108 14.09 19.06 42.13
N PRO A 109 13.32 19.48 43.15
CA PRO A 109 11.97 18.95 43.33
C PRO A 109 11.10 19.34 42.15
N MET A 110 10.24 18.42 41.71
CA MET A 110 9.24 18.69 40.68
C MET A 110 8.37 19.87 41.10
N PHE A 111 8.13 20.82 40.20
CA PHE A 111 7.35 22.01 40.52
C PHE A 111 6.44 22.44 39.37
N ASP A 112 5.35 23.12 39.72
CA ASP A 112 4.41 23.67 38.74
C ASP A 112 4.81 25.09 38.35
N ILE A 113 5.22 25.28 37.09
CA ILE A 113 5.62 26.60 36.59
C ILE A 113 4.42 27.53 36.43
N SER A 114 3.23 26.99 36.16
CA SER A 114 2.02 27.81 36.03
C SER A 114 1.63 28.44 37.38
N ALA A 115 1.83 27.71 38.48
CA ALA A 115 1.62 28.20 39.83
C ALA A 115 2.64 29.29 40.19
N ALA A 116 3.91 29.12 39.79
CA ALA A 116 4.96 30.11 40.01
C ALA A 116 4.73 31.42 39.22
N VAL A 117 4.08 31.35 38.05
CA VAL A 117 3.82 32.51 37.18
C VAL A 117 2.50 33.22 37.50
N TYR A 118 1.43 32.45 37.77
CA TYR A 118 0.06 32.97 37.94
C TYR A 118 -0.52 32.80 39.35
N GLY A 119 0.26 32.31 40.32
CA GLY A 119 -0.21 32.11 41.69
C GLY A 119 -1.28 31.03 41.85
N GLY A 120 -1.34 30.05 40.92
CA GLY A 120 -2.26 28.91 40.98
C GLY A 120 -3.61 29.12 40.28
N ALA A 121 -3.79 30.20 39.51
CA ALA A 121 -5.02 30.48 38.78
C ALA A 121 -5.15 29.76 37.41
N ALA A 122 -4.09 29.11 36.94
CA ALA A 122 -4.00 28.45 35.62
C ALA A 122 -3.89 26.92 35.71
N ALA A 123 -4.01 26.22 34.58
CA ALA A 123 -3.86 24.77 34.53
C ALA A 123 -2.40 24.36 34.83
N PRO A 124 -2.18 23.32 35.68
CA PRO A 124 -0.86 22.95 36.16
C PRO A 124 0.04 22.45 35.04
N PHE A 125 1.29 22.91 35.02
CA PHE A 125 2.34 22.40 34.14
C PHE A 125 3.57 22.03 34.97
N ILE A 126 3.76 20.72 35.16
CA ILE A 126 4.83 20.19 36.02
C ILE A 126 6.14 20.15 35.23
N ILE A 127 7.17 20.77 35.81
CA ILE A 127 8.55 20.65 35.36
C ILE A 127 9.23 19.60 36.23
N ASP A 128 9.81 18.60 35.57
CA ASP A 128 10.65 17.57 36.17
C ASP A 128 12.06 17.71 35.59
N VAL A 129 13.01 18.05 36.45
CA VAL A 129 14.40 18.30 36.08
C VAL A 129 15.19 17.05 36.43
N GLN A 130 15.94 16.52 35.46
CA GLN A 130 16.86 15.41 35.72
C GLN A 130 17.98 15.84 36.66
N SER A 131 18.38 14.94 37.54
CA SER A 131 19.45 15.19 38.51
C SER A 131 20.76 15.62 37.84
N ILE A 132 21.44 16.59 38.47
CA ILE A 132 22.66 17.22 37.95
C ILE A 132 23.85 16.76 38.78
N GLU A 133 24.91 16.29 38.13
CA GLU A 133 26.14 15.84 38.78
C GLU A 133 27.10 17.03 39.03
N VAL A 134 27.53 17.20 40.28
CA VAL A 134 28.52 18.18 40.71
C VAL A 134 29.84 17.47 41.01
N SER A 135 30.86 17.82 40.26
CA SER A 135 32.20 17.23 40.34
C SER A 135 33.06 17.95 41.37
N SER A 136 34.00 17.21 41.97
CA SER A 136 35.06 17.79 42.79
C SER A 136 36.26 18.16 41.92
N ILE A 137 36.79 19.37 42.07
CA ILE A 137 38.03 19.82 41.40
C ILE A 137 39.21 18.88 41.72
N LEU A 138 39.18 18.22 42.88
CA LEU A 138 40.22 17.29 43.32
C LEU A 138 40.12 15.90 42.67
N GLN A 139 38.98 15.55 42.07
CA GLN A 139 38.77 14.25 41.41
C GLN A 139 39.24 14.25 39.95
N ASP A 140 39.21 15.40 39.27
CA ASP A 140 39.47 15.52 37.82
C ASP A 140 40.96 15.47 37.41
N GLN A 141 41.91 15.43 38.36
CA GLN A 141 43.34 15.40 38.01
C GLN A 141 43.84 14.04 37.52
N ASP A 142 43.13 12.93 37.81
CA ASP A 142 43.59 11.58 37.46
C ASP A 142 42.94 10.98 36.19
N GLU A 143 41.90 11.62 35.62
CA GLU A 143 41.12 11.06 34.49
C GLU A 143 41.05 11.96 33.24
N ALA A 144 42.07 12.78 32.98
CA ALA A 144 42.23 13.46 31.70
C ALA A 144 42.67 12.49 30.56
N GLN A 145 41.98 11.35 30.40
CA GLN A 145 42.06 10.57 29.17
C GLN A 145 41.11 11.18 28.16
N LEU A 146 41.68 11.70 27.06
CA LEU A 146 40.95 12.07 25.84
C LEU A 146 40.03 10.90 25.47
N ARG A 147 38.72 11.01 25.73
CA ARG A 147 37.74 9.98 25.33
C ARG A 147 37.86 9.77 23.83
N GLU A 148 38.23 8.55 23.44
CA GLU A 148 38.13 8.12 22.04
C GLU A 148 36.69 8.32 21.56
N SER A 149 36.52 8.77 20.31
CA SER A 149 35.21 8.98 19.72
C SER A 149 34.44 7.66 19.69
N MET A 150 33.59 7.44 20.68
CA MET A 150 32.77 6.24 20.76
C MET A 150 31.79 6.27 19.60
N GLY A 151 31.94 5.31 18.68
CA GLY A 151 30.94 5.09 17.63
C GLY A 151 29.57 4.81 18.26
N PRO A 152 28.47 5.07 17.54
CA PRO A 152 27.12 4.86 18.07
C PRO A 152 26.98 3.43 18.61
N LEU A 153 26.55 3.30 19.87
CA LEU A 153 26.31 2.00 20.49
C LEU A 153 25.17 1.30 19.75
N LEU A 154 25.50 0.28 18.96
CA LEU A 154 24.52 -0.62 18.37
C LEU A 154 24.10 -1.62 19.46
N LEU A 155 22.82 -1.58 19.84
CA LEU A 155 22.23 -2.47 20.84
C LEU A 155 22.54 -3.95 20.49
N PRO A 156 23.06 -4.76 21.43
CA PRO A 156 23.39 -6.15 21.15
C PRO A 156 22.15 -6.91 20.67
N GLY A 157 22.21 -7.47 19.46
CA GLY A 157 21.09 -8.13 18.77
C GLY A 157 20.59 -7.41 17.50
N THR A 158 20.86 -6.11 17.34
CA THR A 158 20.45 -5.34 16.14
C THR A 158 21.40 -5.48 14.94
N MET A 159 22.63 -5.96 15.18
CA MET A 159 23.64 -6.18 14.12
C MET A 159 23.16 -7.15 13.04
N TYR A 160 22.55 -8.28 13.43
CA TYR A 160 22.04 -9.26 12.46
C TYR A 160 20.83 -8.74 11.67
N ALA A 161 19.97 -7.93 12.31
CA ALA A 161 18.85 -7.28 11.64
C ALA A 161 19.34 -6.27 10.59
N LEU A 162 20.40 -5.51 10.90
CA LEU A 162 21.03 -4.58 9.95
C LEU A 162 21.66 -5.32 8.76
N TYR A 163 22.40 -6.41 9.01
CA TYR A 163 22.94 -7.22 7.92
C TYR A 163 21.85 -7.86 7.06
N PHE A 164 20.77 -8.34 7.67
CA PHE A 164 19.62 -8.88 6.94
C PHE A 164 18.93 -7.82 6.09
N ALA A 165 18.71 -6.61 6.65
CA ALA A 165 18.14 -5.49 5.91
C ALA A 165 19.03 -5.03 4.75
N ALA A 166 20.35 -4.98 4.96
CA ALA A 166 21.33 -4.66 3.92
C ALA A 166 21.36 -5.72 2.81
N LEU A 167 21.31 -7.01 3.16
CA LEU A 167 21.23 -8.08 2.18
C LEU A 167 19.94 -7.99 1.35
N LEU A 168 18.82 -7.71 2.01
CA LEU A 168 17.51 -7.60 1.37
C LEU A 168 17.46 -6.38 0.43
N SER A 169 18.06 -5.25 0.82
CA SER A 169 18.14 -4.06 -0.04
C SER A 169 18.97 -4.31 -1.30
N VAL A 170 20.08 -5.03 -1.20
CA VAL A 170 20.92 -5.41 -2.35
C VAL A 170 20.15 -6.36 -3.29
N ILE A 171 19.48 -7.38 -2.76
CA ILE A 171 18.65 -8.30 -3.55
C ILE A 171 17.56 -7.51 -4.29
N LEU A 172 16.89 -6.59 -3.60
CA LEU A 172 15.84 -5.75 -4.17
C LEU A 172 16.37 -4.85 -5.30
N LEU A 173 17.56 -4.27 -5.13
CA LEU A 173 18.23 -3.47 -6.16
C LEU A 173 18.54 -4.30 -7.42
N ILE A 174 19.04 -5.52 -7.25
CA ILE A 174 19.31 -6.43 -8.38
C ILE A 174 18.02 -6.77 -9.14
N VAL A 175 16.92 -7.03 -8.42
CA VAL A 175 15.61 -7.31 -9.02
C VAL A 175 15.09 -6.10 -9.79
N ILE A 176 15.18 -4.90 -9.21
CA ILE A 176 14.76 -3.65 -9.87
C ILE A 176 15.59 -3.41 -11.13
N PHE A 177 16.91 -3.55 -11.04
CA PHE A 177 17.80 -3.37 -12.19
C PHE A 177 17.45 -4.35 -13.33
N ARG A 178 17.25 -5.63 -13.00
CA ARG A 178 16.80 -6.65 -13.96
C ARG A 178 15.45 -6.29 -14.59
N LEU A 179 14.50 -5.77 -13.80
CA LEU A 179 13.17 -5.39 -14.26
C LEU A 179 13.20 -4.16 -15.17
N VAL A 180 14.09 -3.20 -14.91
CA VAL A 180 14.31 -2.02 -15.76
C VAL A 180 14.99 -2.42 -17.07
N VAL A 181 16.05 -3.24 -17.04
CA VAL A 181 16.75 -3.70 -18.25
C VAL A 181 15.83 -4.56 -19.12
N LYS A 182 15.00 -5.41 -18.51
CA LYS A 182 14.06 -6.30 -19.22
C LYS A 182 12.67 -5.69 -19.42
N ARG A 183 12.51 -4.38 -19.25
CA ARG A 183 11.20 -3.71 -19.22
C ARG A 183 10.31 -4.06 -20.41
N GLU A 184 10.84 -4.13 -21.62
CA GLU A 184 10.06 -4.47 -22.82
C GLU A 184 9.51 -5.89 -22.73
N SER A 185 10.37 -6.88 -22.46
CA SER A 185 9.95 -8.27 -22.27
C SER A 185 8.96 -8.46 -21.10
N VAL A 186 9.13 -7.72 -20.00
CA VAL A 186 8.20 -7.76 -18.85
C VAL A 186 6.87 -7.10 -19.20
N CYS A 187 6.88 -6.00 -19.94
CA CYS A 187 5.66 -5.36 -20.43
C CYS A 187 4.92 -6.27 -21.40
N ASP A 188 5.62 -6.96 -22.30
CA ASP A 188 5.01 -7.86 -23.25
C ASP A 188 4.50 -9.13 -22.58
N ALA A 189 5.24 -9.71 -21.64
CA ALA A 189 4.76 -10.80 -20.79
C ALA A 189 3.52 -10.40 -19.96
N TYR A 190 3.47 -9.15 -19.48
CA TYR A 190 2.29 -8.64 -18.78
C TYR A 190 1.09 -8.47 -19.73
N LYS A 191 1.32 -7.96 -20.94
CA LYS A 191 0.27 -7.82 -21.97
C LYS A 191 -0.27 -9.19 -22.36
N THR A 192 0.59 -10.17 -22.63
CA THR A 192 0.18 -11.54 -22.97
C THR A 192 -0.56 -12.19 -21.81
N TRP A 193 -0.08 -12.06 -20.58
CA TRP A 193 -0.79 -12.58 -19.41
C TRP A 193 -2.17 -11.95 -19.23
N LYS A 194 -2.28 -10.63 -19.41
CA LYS A 194 -3.56 -9.92 -19.37
C LYS A 194 -4.49 -10.39 -20.49
N LEU A 195 -3.96 -10.61 -21.69
CA LEU A 195 -4.71 -11.09 -22.85
C LEU A 195 -5.23 -12.52 -22.63
N LEU A 196 -4.38 -13.44 -22.17
CA LEU A 196 -4.75 -14.82 -21.83
C LEU A 196 -5.85 -14.85 -20.76
N ARG A 197 -5.74 -14.00 -19.73
CA ARG A 197 -6.78 -13.86 -18.70
C ARG A 197 -8.10 -13.35 -19.29
N LEU A 198 -8.07 -12.47 -20.28
CA LEU A 198 -9.25 -11.98 -20.96
C LEU A 198 -9.90 -13.09 -21.82
N TYR A 199 -9.11 -13.88 -22.55
CA TYR A 199 -9.62 -15.04 -23.30
C TYR A 199 -10.26 -16.08 -22.38
N ALA A 200 -9.61 -16.42 -21.27
CA ALA A 200 -10.18 -17.32 -20.27
C ALA A 200 -11.51 -16.79 -19.67
N LYS A 201 -11.63 -15.47 -19.48
CA LYS A 201 -12.90 -14.85 -19.05
C LYS A 201 -13.99 -14.97 -20.11
N ASN A 202 -13.66 -14.71 -21.38
CA ASN A 202 -14.58 -14.84 -22.50
C ASN A 202 -15.11 -16.27 -22.65
N ALA A 203 -14.22 -17.27 -22.62
CA ALA A 203 -14.62 -18.68 -22.65
C ALA A 203 -15.50 -19.07 -21.45
N LYS A 204 -15.16 -18.60 -20.24
CA LYS A 204 -15.97 -18.83 -19.04
C LYS A 204 -17.35 -18.20 -19.12
N GLU A 205 -17.46 -17.02 -19.73
CA GLU A 205 -18.74 -16.37 -19.98
C GLU A 205 -19.58 -17.17 -20.98
N LEU A 206 -18.98 -17.64 -22.07
CA LEU A 206 -19.64 -18.53 -23.02
C LEU A 206 -20.17 -19.80 -22.33
N TYR A 207 -19.35 -20.51 -21.54
CA TYR A 207 -19.78 -21.72 -20.84
C TYR A 207 -20.94 -21.46 -19.86
N ARG A 208 -20.92 -20.32 -19.17
CA ARG A 208 -22.03 -19.92 -18.30
C ARG A 208 -23.32 -19.69 -19.09
N SER A 209 -23.22 -19.04 -20.25
CA SER A 209 -24.37 -18.78 -21.12
C SER A 209 -24.90 -20.04 -21.78
N LEU A 210 -24.02 -20.95 -22.24
CA LEU A 210 -24.40 -22.27 -22.75
C LEU A 210 -25.12 -23.09 -21.68
N LYS A 211 -24.63 -23.09 -20.43
CA LYS A 211 -25.31 -23.78 -19.32
C LYS A 211 -26.67 -23.17 -18.98
N ARG A 212 -26.84 -21.85 -19.16
CA ARG A 212 -28.15 -21.20 -19.02
C ARG A 212 -29.10 -21.63 -20.12
N LEU A 213 -28.62 -21.69 -21.36
CA LEU A 213 -29.38 -22.12 -22.53
C LEU A 213 -29.81 -23.60 -22.40
N GLU A 214 -28.91 -24.46 -21.93
CA GLU A 214 -29.19 -25.86 -21.63
C GLU A 214 -30.29 -26.02 -20.57
N ARG A 215 -30.21 -25.23 -19.48
CA ARG A 215 -31.23 -25.23 -18.41
C ARG A 215 -32.59 -24.70 -18.86
N ALA A 216 -32.61 -23.78 -19.82
CA ALA A 216 -33.85 -23.30 -20.39
C ALA A 216 -34.57 -24.42 -21.17
N GLY A 217 -33.83 -25.41 -21.67
CA GLY A 217 -34.37 -26.68 -22.16
C GLY A 217 -35.46 -26.48 -23.21
N LYS A 218 -36.53 -27.27 -23.12
CA LYS A 218 -37.70 -27.23 -24.02
C LYS A 218 -38.62 -26.01 -23.82
N LYS A 219 -38.31 -25.09 -22.88
CA LYS A 219 -39.16 -23.91 -22.64
C LYS A 219 -39.02 -22.84 -23.73
N ILE A 220 -37.95 -22.91 -24.51
CA ILE A 220 -37.63 -21.99 -25.61
C ILE A 220 -37.93 -22.69 -26.94
N ASP A 221 -38.48 -21.95 -27.91
CA ASP A 221 -38.72 -22.43 -29.28
C ASP A 221 -37.39 -22.79 -29.99
N ASP A 222 -37.42 -23.70 -30.94
CA ASP A 222 -36.20 -24.15 -31.64
C ASP A 222 -35.50 -22.99 -32.37
N ALA A 223 -36.25 -22.07 -32.98
CA ALA A 223 -35.69 -20.94 -33.70
C ALA A 223 -35.04 -19.91 -32.76
N GLU A 224 -35.66 -19.67 -31.60
CA GLU A 224 -35.10 -18.80 -30.55
C GLU A 224 -33.82 -19.41 -29.95
N PHE A 225 -33.83 -20.72 -29.66
CA PHE A 225 -32.64 -21.44 -29.20
C PHE A 225 -31.48 -21.33 -30.19
N CYS A 226 -31.75 -21.56 -31.48
CA CYS A 226 -30.73 -21.44 -32.53
C CYS A 226 -30.21 -20.01 -32.65
N THR A 227 -31.07 -19.00 -32.52
CA THR A 227 -30.67 -17.59 -32.58
C THR A 227 -29.72 -17.22 -31.44
N GLU A 228 -30.07 -17.59 -30.21
CA GLU A 228 -29.24 -17.39 -29.01
C GLU A 228 -27.91 -18.12 -29.13
N LEU A 229 -27.91 -19.38 -29.56
CA LEU A 229 -26.70 -20.17 -29.73
C LEU A 229 -25.74 -19.53 -30.76
N GLN A 230 -26.25 -19.06 -31.89
CA GLN A 230 -25.45 -18.39 -32.91
C GLN A 230 -24.85 -17.07 -32.40
N GLN A 231 -25.63 -16.27 -31.67
CA GLN A 231 -25.14 -15.02 -31.09
C GLN A 231 -24.02 -15.27 -30.07
N LEU A 232 -24.16 -16.31 -29.24
CA LEU A 232 -23.14 -16.70 -28.27
C LEU A 232 -21.83 -17.14 -28.95
N ILE A 233 -21.92 -17.98 -29.98
CA ILE A 233 -20.74 -18.41 -30.75
C ILE A 233 -20.07 -17.20 -31.40
N ARG A 234 -20.84 -16.34 -32.07
CA ARG A 234 -20.32 -15.15 -32.78
C ARG A 234 -19.68 -14.15 -31.83
N ARG A 235 -20.28 -13.88 -30.67
CA ARG A 235 -19.69 -13.02 -29.62
C ARG A 235 -18.37 -13.58 -29.10
N TYR A 236 -18.30 -14.90 -28.89
CA TYR A 236 -17.05 -15.54 -28.47
C TYR A 236 -15.93 -15.35 -29.51
N LEU A 237 -16.25 -15.62 -30.78
CA LEU A 237 -15.32 -15.46 -31.90
C LEU A 237 -14.90 -14.00 -32.11
N ASP A 238 -15.83 -13.05 -31.97
CA ASP A 238 -15.58 -11.61 -32.06
C ASP A 238 -14.45 -11.19 -31.11
N PHE A 239 -14.52 -11.66 -29.87
CA PHE A 239 -13.54 -11.32 -28.85
C PHE A 239 -12.22 -12.11 -28.99
N ARG A 240 -12.28 -13.39 -29.40
CA ARG A 240 -11.09 -14.26 -29.52
C ARG A 240 -10.15 -13.81 -30.63
N PHE A 241 -10.72 -13.49 -31.79
CA PHE A 241 -9.98 -13.16 -33.01
C PHE A 241 -9.90 -11.65 -33.28
N GLY A 242 -10.65 -10.83 -32.53
CA GLY A 242 -10.70 -9.37 -32.74
C GLY A 242 -11.33 -8.98 -34.08
N TYR A 243 -12.09 -9.89 -34.70
CA TYR A 243 -12.74 -9.71 -36.01
C TYR A 243 -14.25 -9.81 -35.85
N ARG A 244 -15.04 -9.07 -36.65
CA ARG A 244 -16.50 -9.04 -36.52
C ARG A 244 -17.18 -10.25 -37.19
N PHE A 245 -17.05 -11.44 -36.59
CA PHE A 245 -17.82 -12.65 -36.92
C PHE A 245 -19.34 -12.46 -36.79
N SER A 246 -19.81 -11.51 -35.98
CA SER A 246 -21.22 -11.11 -35.94
C SER A 246 -21.77 -10.66 -37.31
N ALA A 247 -20.94 -10.11 -38.20
CA ALA A 247 -21.34 -9.64 -39.53
C ALA A 247 -21.13 -10.66 -40.66
N VAL A 248 -20.53 -11.81 -40.37
CA VAL A 248 -20.14 -12.80 -41.40
C VAL A 248 -21.28 -13.78 -41.66
N SER A 249 -21.59 -14.09 -42.92
CA SER A 249 -22.59 -15.13 -43.24
C SER A 249 -22.07 -16.52 -42.89
N SER A 250 -22.91 -17.43 -42.38
CA SER A 250 -22.47 -18.76 -41.94
C SER A 250 -21.76 -19.61 -43.01
N PRO A 251 -22.08 -19.49 -44.32
CA PRO A 251 -21.31 -20.15 -45.37
C PRO A 251 -19.86 -19.65 -45.47
N ALA A 252 -19.63 -18.34 -45.25
CA ALA A 252 -18.33 -17.68 -45.40
C ALA A 252 -17.44 -17.77 -44.14
N ILE A 253 -17.90 -18.42 -43.07
CA ILE A 253 -17.18 -18.47 -41.79
C ILE A 253 -15.84 -19.18 -41.90
N MET A 254 -15.76 -20.28 -42.66
CA MET A 254 -14.50 -20.99 -42.86
C MET A 254 -13.49 -20.13 -43.63
N ASP A 255 -13.93 -19.45 -44.70
CA ASP A 255 -13.09 -18.53 -45.46
C ASP A 255 -12.56 -17.39 -44.57
N THR A 256 -13.37 -16.91 -43.60
CA THR A 256 -12.89 -15.91 -42.65
C THR A 256 -11.87 -16.46 -41.66
N PHE A 257 -12.00 -17.71 -41.21
CA PHE A 257 -10.98 -18.36 -40.38
C PHE A 257 -9.66 -18.48 -41.14
N GLU A 258 -9.70 -18.92 -42.40
CA GLU A 258 -8.51 -19.02 -43.25
C GLU A 258 -7.83 -17.66 -43.47
N LYS A 259 -8.61 -16.61 -43.72
CA LYS A 259 -8.10 -15.24 -43.87
C LYS A 259 -7.44 -14.70 -42.61
N ILE A 260 -8.05 -14.91 -41.44
CA ILE A 260 -7.55 -14.39 -40.16
C ILE A 260 -6.30 -15.15 -39.72
N MET A 261 -6.29 -16.46 -39.90
CA MET A 261 -5.20 -17.32 -39.44
C MET A 261 -4.09 -17.50 -40.49
N ALA A 262 -4.27 -16.99 -41.71
CA ALA A 262 -3.30 -17.04 -42.81
C ALA A 262 -2.72 -18.46 -43.05
N GLY A 263 -3.54 -19.50 -42.88
CA GLY A 263 -3.12 -20.90 -43.00
C GLY A 263 -2.31 -21.47 -41.82
N ALA A 264 -2.10 -20.70 -40.76
CA ALA A 264 -1.35 -21.12 -39.56
C ALA A 264 -2.22 -21.81 -38.49
N MET A 265 -3.37 -22.38 -38.86
CA MET A 265 -4.20 -23.15 -37.92
C MET A 265 -3.55 -24.51 -37.63
N SER A 266 -3.49 -24.86 -36.35
CA SER A 266 -3.22 -26.25 -35.94
C SER A 266 -4.35 -27.17 -36.42
N GLU A 267 -4.08 -28.46 -36.59
CA GLU A 267 -5.11 -29.46 -36.94
C GLU A 267 -6.28 -29.46 -35.95
N LYS A 268 -5.98 -29.23 -34.65
CA LYS A 268 -6.99 -29.13 -33.59
C LYS A 268 -7.90 -27.91 -33.75
N THR A 269 -7.30 -26.73 -34.00
CA THR A 269 -8.07 -25.48 -34.19
C THR A 269 -8.87 -25.52 -35.48
N GLN A 270 -8.34 -26.11 -36.54
CA GLN A 270 -9.07 -26.33 -37.80
C GLN A 270 -10.29 -27.24 -37.58
N SER A 271 -10.14 -28.34 -36.85
CA SER A 271 -11.25 -29.22 -36.50
C SER A 271 -12.32 -28.51 -35.64
N GLY A 272 -11.89 -27.65 -34.71
CA GLY A 272 -12.79 -26.79 -33.93
C GLY A 272 -13.57 -25.79 -34.80
N ALA A 273 -12.89 -25.14 -35.76
CA ALA A 273 -13.49 -24.20 -36.70
C ALA A 273 -14.55 -24.87 -37.59
N MET A 274 -14.24 -26.05 -38.14
CA MET A 274 -15.19 -26.86 -38.92
C MET A 274 -16.42 -27.24 -38.10
N SER A 275 -16.21 -27.62 -36.85
CA SER A 275 -17.30 -27.99 -35.93
C SER A 275 -18.23 -26.81 -35.65
N LEU A 276 -17.68 -25.62 -35.38
CA LEU A 276 -18.47 -24.40 -35.21
C LEU A 276 -19.19 -23.99 -36.50
N ALA A 277 -18.55 -24.09 -37.66
CA ALA A 277 -19.17 -23.79 -38.94
C ALA A 277 -20.34 -24.73 -39.24
N ALA A 278 -20.21 -26.02 -38.93
CA ALA A 278 -21.28 -27.00 -39.06
C ALA A 278 -22.48 -26.66 -38.15
N VAL A 279 -22.23 -26.31 -36.88
CA VAL A 279 -23.27 -25.87 -35.93
C VAL A 279 -23.97 -24.61 -36.45
N LEU A 280 -23.22 -23.63 -36.97
CA LEU A 280 -23.78 -22.38 -37.51
C LEU A 280 -24.64 -22.63 -38.76
N ARG A 281 -24.22 -23.53 -39.66
CA ARG A 281 -25.01 -23.95 -40.82
C ARG A 281 -26.30 -24.69 -40.42
N ARG A 282 -26.23 -25.62 -39.47
CA ARG A 282 -27.42 -26.35 -38.99
C ARG A 282 -28.41 -25.43 -38.29
N THR A 283 -27.92 -24.52 -37.46
CA THR A 283 -28.77 -23.53 -36.77
C THR A 283 -29.38 -22.53 -37.76
N ASP A 284 -28.67 -22.13 -38.82
CA ASP A 284 -29.26 -21.30 -39.89
C ASP A 284 -30.34 -22.07 -40.65
N TYR A 285 -30.12 -23.35 -40.94
CA TYR A 285 -31.13 -24.20 -41.58
C TYR A 285 -32.43 -24.24 -40.76
N VAL A 286 -32.35 -24.51 -39.46
CA VAL A 286 -33.53 -24.52 -38.57
C VAL A 286 -34.22 -23.15 -38.51
N ARG A 287 -33.45 -22.05 -38.51
CA ARG A 287 -34.02 -20.68 -38.45
C ARG A 287 -34.72 -20.26 -39.74
N TYR A 288 -34.16 -20.58 -40.91
CA TYR A 288 -34.62 -20.07 -42.19
C TYR A 288 -35.42 -21.07 -43.04
N ALA A 289 -35.22 -22.38 -42.84
CA ALA A 289 -35.93 -23.41 -43.60
C ALA A 289 -37.29 -23.78 -42.99
N ARG A 290 -37.63 -23.27 -41.80
CA ARG A 290 -38.91 -23.57 -41.13
C ARG A 290 -40.10 -23.17 -42.02
N GLY A 291 -40.91 -24.15 -42.40
CA GLY A 291 -42.08 -23.95 -43.26
C GLY A 291 -41.78 -23.82 -44.76
N SER A 292 -40.52 -23.97 -45.17
CA SER A 292 -40.11 -23.95 -46.57
C SER A 292 -40.48 -25.24 -47.31
N ILE A 293 -40.40 -25.21 -48.65
CA ILE A 293 -40.58 -26.41 -49.49
C ILE A 293 -39.47 -27.43 -49.20
N ASP A 294 -38.27 -26.94 -48.87
CA ASP A 294 -37.12 -27.78 -48.57
C ASP A 294 -37.31 -28.56 -47.28
N SER A 295 -37.95 -27.97 -46.27
CA SER A 295 -38.23 -28.65 -45.00
C SER A 295 -39.31 -29.74 -45.08
N LYS A 296 -39.97 -29.88 -46.23
CA LYS A 296 -41.02 -30.87 -46.49
C LYS A 296 -40.54 -32.01 -47.40
N LYS A 297 -39.25 -32.04 -47.75
CA LYS A 297 -38.66 -33.13 -48.54
C LYS A 297 -38.53 -34.39 -47.72
N GLU A 298 -38.67 -35.53 -48.39
CA GLU A 298 -38.41 -36.84 -47.81
C GLU A 298 -36.94 -37.25 -48.05
N PRO A 299 -36.28 -37.92 -47.09
CA PRO A 299 -36.78 -38.30 -45.77
C PRO A 299 -36.85 -37.13 -44.77
N ALA A 300 -37.96 -37.03 -44.03
CA ALA A 300 -38.20 -35.99 -43.04
C ALA A 300 -37.15 -35.97 -41.91
N GLU A 301 -36.45 -37.08 -41.67
CA GLU A 301 -35.40 -37.17 -40.66
C GLU A 301 -34.16 -36.31 -40.98
N GLU A 302 -33.92 -36.00 -42.25
CA GLU A 302 -32.77 -35.22 -42.71
C GLU A 302 -33.14 -33.77 -43.02
N PHE A 303 -34.35 -33.56 -43.57
CA PHE A 303 -34.79 -32.25 -44.04
C PHE A 303 -35.74 -31.53 -43.07
N ALA A 304 -36.18 -32.14 -41.96
CA ALA A 304 -36.97 -31.39 -40.98
C ALA A 304 -36.17 -30.20 -40.42
N ALA A 305 -36.81 -29.04 -40.46
CA ALA A 305 -36.31 -27.78 -39.89
C ALA A 305 -36.61 -27.67 -38.38
N ASP A 306 -36.76 -28.81 -37.70
CA ASP A 306 -36.95 -28.92 -36.26
C ASP A 306 -35.75 -29.64 -35.63
N LEU A 307 -35.47 -29.38 -34.36
CA LEU A 307 -34.39 -30.05 -33.64
C LEU A 307 -34.87 -31.38 -33.06
N LYS A 308 -34.11 -32.47 -33.28
CA LYS A 308 -34.44 -33.78 -32.70
C LYS A 308 -34.35 -33.74 -31.17
N ALA A 309 -35.05 -34.65 -30.50
CA ALA A 309 -34.83 -34.91 -29.07
C ALA A 309 -33.34 -35.26 -28.88
N ASP A 310 -32.62 -34.48 -28.07
CA ASP A 310 -31.17 -34.54 -27.82
C ASP A 310 -30.25 -33.81 -28.82
N GLU A 311 -30.78 -33.22 -29.90
CA GLU A 311 -29.96 -32.42 -30.80
C GLU A 311 -29.48 -31.12 -30.12
N ARG A 312 -30.32 -30.49 -29.30
CA ARG A 312 -29.98 -29.27 -28.54
C ARG A 312 -28.76 -29.48 -27.62
N SER A 313 -28.73 -30.58 -26.87
CA SER A 313 -27.62 -30.90 -25.97
C SER A 313 -26.36 -31.30 -26.76
N SER A 314 -26.53 -32.01 -27.88
CA SER A 314 -25.43 -32.35 -28.79
C SER A 314 -24.77 -31.10 -29.38
N LEU A 315 -25.55 -30.12 -29.86
CA LEU A 315 -25.03 -28.85 -30.39
C LEU A 315 -24.26 -28.06 -29.34
N ILE A 316 -24.77 -27.97 -28.10
CA ILE A 316 -24.06 -27.32 -26.99
C ILE A 316 -22.75 -28.03 -26.67
N ARG A 317 -22.73 -29.36 -26.68
CA ARG A 317 -21.52 -30.16 -26.47
C ARG A 317 -20.50 -29.92 -27.58
N ILE A 318 -20.92 -29.94 -28.85
CA ILE A 318 -20.03 -29.67 -30.00
C ILE A 318 -19.40 -28.27 -29.89
N VAL A 319 -20.19 -27.25 -29.51
CA VAL A 319 -19.68 -25.89 -29.30
C VAL A 319 -18.68 -25.85 -28.15
N ARG A 320 -18.98 -26.52 -27.04
CA ARG A 320 -18.08 -26.59 -25.89
C ARG A 320 -16.76 -27.26 -26.27
N ASP A 321 -16.80 -28.42 -26.90
CA ASP A 321 -15.61 -29.17 -27.31
C ASP A 321 -14.79 -28.38 -28.33
N ALA A 322 -15.44 -27.67 -29.26
CA ALA A 322 -14.75 -26.80 -30.21
C ALA A 322 -14.04 -25.64 -29.52
N VAL A 323 -14.67 -24.99 -28.53
CA VAL A 323 -14.06 -23.91 -27.74
C VAL A 323 -12.90 -24.43 -26.89
N GLU A 324 -13.04 -25.61 -26.28
CA GLU A 324 -11.95 -26.25 -25.52
C GLU A 324 -10.72 -26.50 -26.42
N ARG A 325 -10.91 -26.85 -27.70
CA ARG A 325 -9.81 -26.96 -28.68
C ARG A 325 -9.14 -25.63 -29.01
N PHE A 326 -9.86 -24.51 -28.99
CA PHE A 326 -9.29 -23.17 -29.21
C PHE A 326 -8.55 -22.61 -27.99
N GLU A 327 -8.93 -23.04 -26.78
CA GLU A 327 -8.31 -22.61 -25.52
C GLU A 327 -7.16 -23.54 -25.09
N GLY A 328 -7.15 -24.80 -25.51
CA GLY A 328 -6.15 -25.81 -25.15
C GLY A 328 -4.83 -25.74 -25.91
N ASP A 329 -4.73 -24.91 -26.95
CA ASP A 329 -3.51 -24.68 -27.73
C ASP A 329 -2.65 -23.50 -27.20
N ASN A 330 -2.94 -23.00 -25.98
CA ASN A 330 -2.18 -21.93 -25.32
C ASN A 330 -1.18 -22.42 -24.28
#